data_AF-R9REB1-F1
#
_entry.id   AF-R9REB1-F1
#
_cell.length_a   1.000
_cell.length_b   1.000
_cell.length_c   1.000
_cell.angle_alpha   90.00
_cell.angle_beta   90.00
_cell.angle_gamma   90.00
#
_symmetry.space_group_name_H-M   'P 1'
#
loop_
_entity.id
_entity.type
_entity.pdbx_description
1 polymer ?
#
loop_
_entity_poly.entity_id
_entity_poly.type
_entity_poly.pdbx_seq_one_letter_code
_entity_poly.pdbx_strand_id
1 'polypeptide(L)'
;MDYNNQIPFLKIGSKIKIVIYNDRIEIVRRRKNHLHLYEEIKNIEYKTKRFGKEDCYLLRITKTNKKVYKYKLGLIEEEVLEIFTIIKNNYEEWRRKNYEGYNK
;
A
#
# COMPACT_ATOMS: atom_id res chain seq x y z
N MET A 1 -12.58 16.93 -15.94
CA MET A 1 -11.19 17.25 -15.54
C MET A 1 -10.44 15.93 -15.52
N ASP A 2 -9.88 15.55 -16.67
CA ASP A 2 -9.09 14.34 -16.83
C ASP A 2 -7.73 14.53 -16.20
N TYR A 3 -7.67 14.26 -14.90
CA TYR A 3 -6.40 14.15 -14.23
C TYR A 3 -5.82 12.77 -14.53
N ASN A 4 -4.83 12.75 -15.42
CA ASN A 4 -3.83 11.69 -15.50
C ASN A 4 -3.15 11.53 -14.12
N ASN A 5 -3.80 10.78 -13.22
CA ASN A 5 -3.49 10.64 -11.79
C ASN A 5 -2.70 9.35 -11.49
N GLN A 6 -1.83 8.91 -12.40
CA GLN A 6 -0.97 7.77 -12.16
C GLN A 6 0.39 8.26 -11.67
N ILE A 7 0.60 8.19 -10.34
CA ILE A 7 1.93 8.21 -9.73
C ILE A 7 2.70 6.96 -10.23
N PRO A 8 4.04 6.99 -10.37
CA PRO A 8 4.77 6.03 -11.19
C PRO A 8 4.42 4.58 -10.88
N PHE A 9 4.10 3.86 -11.94
CA PHE A 9 4.02 2.40 -11.93
C PHE A 9 5.33 1.83 -11.40
N LEU A 10 5.29 1.21 -10.22
CA LEU A 10 6.39 0.40 -9.71
C LEU A 10 6.06 -1.07 -9.99
N LYS A 11 6.68 -1.65 -11.01
CA LYS A 11 6.68 -3.12 -11.21
C LYS A 11 7.72 -3.70 -10.27
N ILE A 12 7.28 -4.42 -9.24
CA ILE A 12 8.21 -4.90 -8.22
C ILE A 12 8.12 -6.41 -8.12
N GLY A 13 9.16 -7.06 -8.63
CA GLY A 13 9.26 -8.51 -8.73
C GLY A 13 8.33 -9.15 -9.78
N SER A 14 8.38 -10.49 -9.84
CA SER A 14 7.71 -11.28 -10.88
C SER A 14 6.20 -11.52 -10.64
N LYS A 15 5.65 -11.16 -9.47
CA LYS A 15 4.32 -11.67 -9.04
C LYS A 15 3.37 -10.64 -8.43
N ILE A 16 3.82 -9.43 -8.11
CA ILE A 16 3.01 -8.38 -7.49
C ILE A 16 3.18 -7.07 -8.25
N LYS A 17 2.06 -6.38 -8.48
CA LYS A 17 2.00 -5.05 -9.06
C LYS A 17 1.26 -4.15 -8.08
N ILE A 18 1.83 -3.00 -7.78
CA ILE A 18 1.23 -1.99 -6.89
C ILE A 18 1.00 -0.76 -7.76
N VAL A 19 -0.23 -0.26 -7.76
CA VAL A 19 -0.60 0.99 -8.43
C VAL A 19 -1.16 1.93 -7.38
N ILE A 20 -0.63 3.14 -7.35
CA ILE A 20 -1.02 4.17 -6.40
C ILE A 20 -1.78 5.24 -7.17
N TYR A 21 -2.98 5.55 -6.69
CA TYR A 21 -3.82 6.62 -7.17
C TYR A 21 -3.98 7.64 -6.05
N ASN A 22 -4.55 8.81 -6.38
CA ASN A 22 -4.74 9.88 -5.40
C ASN A 22 -5.60 9.47 -4.19
N ASP A 23 -6.58 8.59 -4.39
CA ASP A 23 -7.60 8.22 -3.40
C ASP A 23 -7.51 6.76 -2.93
N ARG A 24 -6.64 5.96 -3.55
CA ARG A 24 -6.63 4.50 -3.35
C ARG A 24 -5.32 3.85 -3.79
N ILE A 25 -5.13 2.63 -3.30
CA ILE A 25 -4.02 1.75 -3.70
C ILE A 25 -4.60 0.45 -4.26
N GLU A 26 -4.09 0.02 -5.41
CA GLU A 26 -4.41 -1.26 -6.00
C GLU A 26 -3.22 -2.19 -5.91
N ILE A 27 -3.43 -3.37 -5.31
CA ILE A 27 -2.41 -4.41 -5.17
C ILE A 27 -2.88 -5.63 -5.94
N VAL A 28 -2.23 -5.86 -7.08
CA VAL A 28 -2.48 -7.00 -7.94
C VAL A 28 -1.44 -8.08 -7.65
N ARG A 29 -1.91 -9.30 -7.36
CA ARG A 29 -1.06 -10.47 -7.15
C ARG A 29 -1.60 -11.64 -7.97
N ARG A 30 -0.85 -12.07 -8.98
CA ARG A 30 -1.27 -13.11 -9.93
C ARG A 30 -2.65 -12.79 -10.54
N ARG A 31 -3.70 -13.56 -10.21
CA ARG A 31 -5.10 -13.37 -10.65
C ARG A 31 -5.98 -12.61 -9.66
N LYS A 32 -5.46 -12.24 -8.50
CA LYS A 32 -6.21 -11.51 -7.46
C LYS A 32 -5.86 -10.04 -7.52
N ASN A 33 -6.88 -9.21 -7.48
CA ASN A 33 -6.77 -7.77 -7.39
C ASN A 33 -7.43 -7.30 -6.08
N HIS A 34 -6.73 -6.50 -5.28
CA HIS A 34 -7.31 -5.86 -4.11
C HIS A 34 -7.14 -4.35 -4.21
N LEU A 35 -8.28 -3.67 -4.24
CA LEU A 35 -8.36 -2.22 -4.22
C LEU A 35 -8.58 -1.76 -2.78
N HIS A 36 -7.79 -0.78 -2.35
CA HIS A 36 -7.84 -0.20 -1.01
C HIS A 36 -8.06 1.30 -1.12
N LEU A 37 -9.31 1.74 -0.92
CA LEU A 37 -9.61 3.17 -0.77
C LEU A 37 -8.96 3.71 0.50
N TYR A 38 -8.36 4.90 0.42
CA TYR A 38 -7.68 5.53 1.55
C TYR A 38 -8.61 5.85 2.71
N GLU A 39 -9.84 6.27 2.42
CA GLU A 39 -10.87 6.54 3.43
C GLU A 39 -11.18 5.34 4.34
N GLU A 40 -11.04 4.13 3.79
CA GLU A 40 -11.31 2.91 4.55
C GLU A 40 -10.06 2.40 5.29
N ILE A 41 -8.88 2.94 5.02
CA ILE A 41 -7.65 2.49 5.66
C ILE A 41 -7.56 3.11 7.04
N LYS A 42 -7.42 2.26 8.05
CA LYS A 42 -7.11 2.67 9.42
C LYS A 42 -5.61 2.77 9.64
N ASN A 43 -4.86 1.78 9.15
CA ASN A 43 -3.42 1.71 9.37
C ASN A 43 -2.72 0.92 8.25
N ILE A 44 -1.48 1.33 7.93
CA ILE A 44 -0.58 0.63 7.03
C ILE A 44 0.69 0.33 7.83
N GLU A 45 1.08 -0.95 7.91
CA GLU A 45 2.23 -1.40 8.68
C GLU A 45 3.17 -2.25 7.82
N TYR A 46 4.47 -2.06 8.03
CA TYR A 46 5.50 -3.00 7.65
C TYR A 46 5.73 -3.99 8.81
N LYS A 47 5.82 -5.29 8.51
CA LYS A 47 6.20 -6.31 9.48
C LYS A 47 7.23 -7.27 8.90
N THR A 48 8.30 -7.47 9.65
CA THR A 48 9.26 -8.54 9.45
C THR A 48 8.79 -9.78 10.20
N LYS A 49 8.84 -10.95 9.56
CA LYS A 49 8.56 -12.23 10.21
C LYS A 49 9.58 -13.27 9.78
N ARG A 50 10.29 -13.85 10.74
CA ARG A 50 11.24 -14.93 10.50
C ARG A 50 10.52 -16.24 10.24
N PHE A 51 10.83 -16.93 9.13
CA PHE A 51 10.31 -18.25 8.79
C PHE A 51 11.48 -19.21 8.56
N GLY A 52 11.82 -20.00 9.58
CA GLY A 52 12.98 -20.89 9.52
C GLY A 52 14.28 -20.10 9.38
N LYS A 53 15.00 -20.30 8.26
CA LYS A 53 16.27 -19.63 7.96
C LYS A 53 16.12 -18.30 7.20
N GLU A 54 14.92 -17.96 6.73
CA GLU A 54 14.68 -16.78 5.88
C GLU A 54 13.74 -15.77 6.56
N ASP A 55 14.06 -14.49 6.41
CA ASP A 55 13.17 -13.40 6.80
C ASP A 55 12.13 -13.14 5.72
N CYS A 56 10.88 -12.95 6.15
CA CYS A 56 9.77 -12.66 5.28
C CYS A 56 9.21 -11.27 5.60
N TYR A 57 9.27 -10.41 4.61
CA TYR A 57 8.79 -9.04 4.69
C TYR A 57 7.32 -8.94 4.25
N LEU A 58 6.50 -8.33 5.10
CA LEU A 58 5.06 -8.26 4.93
C LEU A 58 4.58 -6.81 4.96
N LEU A 59 3.78 -6.44 3.96
CA LEU A 59 2.95 -5.24 3.99
C LEU A 59 1.57 -5.60 4.56
N ARG A 60 1.11 -4.86 5.56
CA ARG A 60 -0.19 -5.06 6.20
C ARG A 60 -1.04 -3.80 6.08
N ILE A 61 -2.24 -3.96 5.55
CA ILE A 61 -3.25 -2.90 5.47
C ILE A 61 -4.42 -3.29 6.36
N THR A 62 -4.70 -2.47 7.37
CA THR A 62 -5.85 -2.64 8.27
C THR A 62 -6.90 -1.60 7.92
N LYS A 63 -8.13 -2.06 7.68
CA LYS A 63 -9.28 -1.22 7.36
C LYS A 63 -10.00 -0.77 8.63
N THR A 64 -10.78 0.30 8.53
CA THR A 64 -11.63 0.85 9.61
C THR A 64 -12.62 -0.19 10.13
N ASN A 65 -13.18 -1.01 9.23
CA ASN A 65 -14.04 -2.16 9.55
C ASN A 65 -13.29 -3.38 10.15
N LYS A 66 -12.06 -3.21 10.63
CA LYS A 66 -11.19 -4.26 11.20
C LYS A 66 -10.74 -5.36 10.22
N LYS A 67 -11.08 -5.29 8.92
CA LYS A 67 -10.52 -6.23 7.92
C LYS A 67 -9.01 -6.00 7.78
N VAL A 68 -8.25 -7.09 7.73
CA VAL A 68 -6.79 -7.04 7.65
C VAL A 68 -6.31 -7.77 6.41
N TYR A 69 -5.57 -7.06 5.57
CA TYR A 69 -4.90 -7.62 4.40
C TYR A 69 -3.41 -7.75 4.67
N LYS A 70 -2.82 -8.89 4.31
CA LYS A 70 -1.39 -9.19 4.47
C LYS A 70 -0.79 -9.59 3.13
N TYR A 71 0.26 -8.90 2.71
CA TYR A 71 0.94 -9.13 1.43
C TYR A 71 2.38 -9.54 1.68
N LYS A 72 2.72 -10.79 1.30
CA LYS A 72 4.11 -11.24 1.18
C LYS A 72 4.63 -10.82 -0.19
N LEU A 73 5.55 -9.87 -0.21
CA LEU A 73 6.04 -9.28 -1.46
C LEU A 73 7.06 -10.18 -2.16
N GLY A 74 7.84 -10.97 -1.41
CA GLY A 74 8.86 -11.85 -1.98
C GLY A 74 10.01 -11.07 -2.61
N LEU A 75 10.34 -9.94 -1.98
CA LEU A 75 11.39 -8.98 -2.31
C LEU A 75 12.38 -8.91 -1.15
N ILE A 76 13.52 -8.26 -1.34
CA ILE A 76 14.45 -7.98 -0.23
C ILE A 76 13.87 -6.89 0.69
N GLU A 77 14.43 -6.74 1.89
CA GLU A 77 13.96 -5.79 2.90
C GLU A 77 13.86 -4.35 2.36
N GLU A 78 14.93 -3.92 1.69
CA GLU A 78 15.08 -2.55 1.20
C GLU A 78 13.97 -2.17 0.21
N GLU A 79 13.70 -3.04 -0.76
CA GLU A 79 12.59 -2.86 -1.72
C GLU A 79 11.22 -2.79 -0.99
N VAL A 80 11.03 -3.61 0.05
CA VAL A 80 9.76 -3.63 0.80
C VAL A 80 9.59 -2.36 1.63
N LEU A 81 10.66 -1.85 2.23
CA LEU A 81 10.67 -0.61 2.98
C LEU A 81 10.43 0.60 2.08
N GLU A 82 11.01 0.62 0.88
CA GLU A 82 10.76 1.66 -0.12
C GLU A 82 9.29 1.69 -0.51
N ILE A 83 8.70 0.54 -0.87
CA ILE A 83 7.27 0.40 -1.17
C ILE A 83 6.40 0.91 -0.03
N PHE A 84 6.70 0.45 1.19
CA PHE A 84 5.97 0.85 2.37
C PHE A 84 6.01 2.37 2.56
N THR A 85 7.18 2.97 2.37
CA THR A 85 7.39 4.42 2.50
C THR A 85 6.59 5.18 1.46
N ILE A 86 6.64 4.77 0.18
CA ILE A 86 5.88 5.40 -0.91
C ILE A 86 4.37 5.34 -0.61
N ILE A 87 3.86 4.16 -0.25
CA ILE A 87 2.46 3.93 0.09
C ILE A 87 2.03 4.80 1.28
N LYS A 88 2.84 4.83 2.34
CA LYS A 88 2.54 5.56 3.56
C LYS A 88 2.53 7.07 3.31
N ASN A 89 3.50 7.59 2.57
CA ASN A 89 3.57 9.01 2.24
C ASN A 89 2.35 9.46 1.44
N ASN A 90 1.97 8.70 0.41
CA ASN A 90 0.76 9.01 -0.37
C ASN A 90 -0.52 9.00 0.48
N TYR A 91 -0.67 8.01 1.36
CA TYR A 91 -1.82 7.93 2.26
C TYR A 91 -1.87 9.12 3.24
N GLU A 92 -0.73 9.52 3.81
CA GLU A 92 -0.66 10.68 4.72
C GLU A 92 -0.91 12.01 3.97
N GLU A 93 -0.42 12.15 2.73
CA GLU A 93 -0.73 13.30 1.88
C GLU A 93 -2.23 13.41 1.57
N TRP A 94 -2.86 12.29 1.18
CA TRP A 94 -4.31 12.26 0.99
C TRP A 94 -5.04 12.61 2.28
N ARG A 95 -4.63 12.04 3.43
CA ARG A 95 -5.26 12.33 4.71
C ARG A 95 -5.17 13.82 5.05
N ARG A 96 -4.01 14.45 4.86
CA ARG A 96 -3.81 15.89 5.13
C ARG A 96 -4.75 16.75 4.27
N LYS A 97 -4.79 16.51 2.96
CA LYS A 97 -5.66 17.25 2.03
C LYS A 97 -7.15 17.12 2.39
N ASN A 98 -7.59 15.93 2.79
CA ASN A 98 -8.99 15.68 3.14
C ASN A 98 -9.35 16.20 4.53
N TYR A 99 -8.42 16.19 5.49
CA TYR A 99 -8.64 16.77 6.82
C TYR A 99 -8.65 18.31 6.77
N GLU A 100 -7.78 18.92 5.96
CA GLU A 100 -7.81 20.38 5.69
C GLU A 100 -9.10 20.81 4.98
N GLY A 101 -9.67 19.96 4.13
CA GLY A 101 -10.97 20.19 3.50
C GLY A 101 -12.18 20.08 4.46
N TYR A 102 -12.04 19.37 5.57
CA TYR A 102 -13.10 19.20 6.58
C TYR A 102 -13.22 20.41 7.53
N ASN A 103 -12.14 21.18 7.67
CA ASN A 103 -12.04 22.34 8.55
C ASN A 103 -12.33 23.68 7.85
N LYS A 104 -12.97 23.67 6.67
CA LYS A 104 -13.27 24.87 5.89
C LYS A 104 -14.76 25.15 5.80
#